data_AF-A0A4R9K454-F1
#
_entry.id   AF-A0A4R9K454-F1
#
_cell.length_a   1.000
_cell.length_b   1.000
_cell.length_c   1.000
_cell.angle_alpha   90.00
_cell.angle_beta   90.00
_cell.angle_gamma   90.00
#
_symmetry.space_group_name_H-M   'P 1'
#
loop_
_entity.id
_entity.type
_entity.pdbx_description
1 polymer ?
#
loop_
_entity_poly.entity_id
_entity_poly.type
_entity_poly.pdbx_seq_one_letter_code
_entity_poly.pdbx_strand_id
1 'polypeptide(L)'
;MATHYVLKKRKNPNLLTLIIPCYNEEKVIPYLKESLKQILPQIPSQVEILLVNDGSSDTTIEELIKWSQEEKRVKILSFARNFGHQIAVTAGMDFALGDAIVIMDADLQDPPEVILEMLAKYRDGYDVVYGKREERVGESFFKLATAWLFYRLMKVLVHKDLPLDSGDFRLISRNCLDAIKLMREKHRFLRGMGAWVGFPQTPVIYKRAARAAGETKYPLRKMLTLAMNAAISFSPLPLRLSLSLGFVIAFVGFVVGLTAVVKAWMHYSGLYPDLVYNPGWATIVALLCIIGGSILISIGILGEYIARIFEEVKGRPLYVVESTFNMEQTKRKK
;
A
#
# COMPACT_ATOMS: atom_id res chain seq x y z
N MET A 1 1.35 21.50 -7.46
CA MET A 1 -0.03 21.95 -7.74
C MET A 1 -0.99 21.18 -6.86
N ALA A 2 -1.77 21.89 -6.05
CA ALA A 2 -2.89 21.34 -5.30
C ALA A 2 -4.14 21.48 -6.18
N THR A 3 -4.88 20.41 -6.38
CA THR A 3 -6.11 20.43 -7.19
C THR A 3 -7.21 21.14 -6.39
N HIS A 4 -7.84 22.15 -6.96
CA HIS A 4 -9.03 22.76 -6.37
C HIS A 4 -10.27 21.94 -6.74
N TYR A 5 -10.95 21.40 -5.73
CA TYR A 5 -12.16 20.61 -5.93
C TYR A 5 -13.41 21.49 -5.72
N VAL A 6 -14.38 21.36 -6.63
CA VAL A 6 -15.72 21.90 -6.42
C VAL A 6 -16.55 20.85 -5.68
N LEU A 7 -16.65 20.99 -4.37
CA LEU A 7 -17.44 20.09 -3.54
C LEU A 7 -18.93 20.32 -3.78
N LYS A 8 -19.63 19.27 -4.17
CA LYS A 8 -21.10 19.27 -4.31
C LYS A 8 -21.68 18.44 -3.18
N LYS A 9 -22.59 19.04 -2.41
CA LYS A 9 -23.31 18.31 -1.36
C LYS A 9 -24.07 17.12 -1.93
N ARG A 10 -24.09 16.02 -1.19
CA ARG A 10 -24.70 14.74 -1.57
C ARG A 10 -25.69 14.31 -0.49
N LYS A 11 -26.70 13.52 -0.87
CA LYS A 11 -27.51 12.78 0.10
C LYS A 11 -26.69 11.62 0.67
N ASN A 12 -27.20 10.94 1.69
CA ASN A 12 -26.62 9.66 2.11
C ASN A 12 -26.66 8.66 0.95
N PRO A 13 -25.72 7.71 0.88
CA PRO A 13 -25.79 6.63 -0.10
C PRO A 13 -27.08 5.83 0.12
N ASN A 14 -27.73 5.37 -0.95
CA ASN A 14 -28.92 4.53 -0.79
C ASN A 14 -28.50 3.18 -0.17
N LEU A 15 -27.38 2.64 -0.66
CA LEU A 15 -26.72 1.44 -0.15
C LEU A 15 -25.28 1.76 0.24
N LEU A 16 -24.89 1.40 1.46
CA LEU A 16 -23.52 1.45 1.98
C LEU A 16 -23.00 0.02 2.14
N THR A 17 -21.89 -0.32 1.48
CA THR A 17 -21.25 -1.63 1.68
C THR A 17 -20.09 -1.52 2.66
N LEU A 18 -20.13 -2.26 3.77
CA LEU A 18 -19.02 -2.42 4.70
C LEU A 18 -18.17 -3.61 4.24
N ILE A 19 -16.94 -3.35 3.79
CA ILE A 19 -15.99 -4.37 3.36
C ILE A 19 -15.07 -4.70 4.54
N ILE A 20 -15.10 -5.97 4.96
CA ILE A 20 -14.34 -6.45 6.12
C ILE A 20 -13.55 -7.70 5.70
N PRO A 21 -12.22 -7.60 5.50
CA PRO A 21 -11.38 -8.75 5.25
C PRO A 21 -11.14 -9.54 6.56
N CYS A 22 -11.22 -10.86 6.48
CA CYS A 22 -11.05 -11.77 7.61
C CYS A 22 -9.99 -12.83 7.28
N TYR A 23 -9.06 -13.07 8.20
CA TYR A 23 -8.10 -14.17 8.12
C TYR A 23 -7.75 -14.66 9.52
N ASN A 24 -8.21 -15.85 9.88
CA ASN A 24 -8.04 -16.45 11.20
C ASN A 24 -8.55 -15.56 12.35
N GLU A 25 -9.83 -15.18 12.26
CA GLU A 25 -10.50 -14.23 13.15
C GLU A 25 -11.63 -14.89 13.96
N GLU A 26 -11.63 -16.22 14.11
CA GLU A 26 -12.73 -16.97 14.75
C GLU A 26 -13.18 -16.40 16.11
N LYS A 27 -12.23 -15.90 16.91
CA LYS A 27 -12.49 -15.32 18.24
C LYS A 27 -13.05 -13.91 18.19
N VAL A 28 -12.83 -13.18 17.10
CA VAL A 28 -13.18 -11.77 16.94
C VAL A 28 -14.55 -11.61 16.30
N ILE A 29 -14.97 -12.55 15.43
CA ILE A 29 -16.24 -12.50 14.72
C ILE A 29 -17.47 -12.27 15.65
N PRO A 30 -17.60 -12.94 16.81
CA PRO A 30 -18.74 -12.68 17.70
C PRO A 30 -18.80 -11.23 18.21
N TYR A 31 -17.66 -10.65 18.59
CA TYR A 31 -17.58 -9.25 19.03
C TYR A 31 -17.89 -8.28 17.89
N LEU A 32 -17.36 -8.56 16.69
CA LEU A 32 -17.65 -7.76 15.50
C LEU A 32 -19.13 -7.74 15.19
N LYS A 33 -19.79 -8.91 15.24
CA LYS A 33 -21.23 -9.06 15.04
C LYS A 33 -22.03 -8.23 16.04
N GLU A 34 -21.68 -8.27 17.32
CA GLU A 34 -22.36 -7.47 18.35
C GLU A 34 -22.16 -5.97 18.14
N SER A 35 -20.93 -5.52 17.86
CA SER A 35 -20.61 -4.12 17.61
C SER A 35 -21.36 -3.59 16.37
N LEU A 36 -21.36 -4.35 15.26
CA LEU A 36 -22.12 -3.97 14.07
C LEU A 36 -23.63 -3.91 14.35
N LYS A 37 -24.19 -4.87 15.10
CA LYS A 37 -25.62 -4.87 15.46
C LYS A 37 -26.06 -3.60 16.18
N GLN A 38 -25.18 -2.97 16.96
CA GLN A 38 -25.46 -1.72 17.68
C GLN A 38 -25.43 -0.48 16.76
N ILE A 39 -24.51 -0.43 15.80
CA ILE A 39 -24.34 0.73 14.92
C ILE A 39 -25.25 0.69 13.67
N LEU A 40 -25.55 -0.49 13.14
CA LEU A 40 -26.34 -0.66 11.90
C LEU A 40 -27.66 0.12 11.90
N PRO A 41 -28.47 0.16 13.00
CA PRO A 41 -29.72 0.93 13.03
C PRO A 41 -29.51 2.45 12.97
N GLN A 42 -28.33 2.93 13.34
CA GLN A 42 -27.99 4.35 13.37
C GLN A 42 -27.50 4.87 12.02
N ILE A 43 -27.10 3.96 11.11
CA ILE A 43 -26.63 4.32 9.78
C ILE A 43 -27.84 4.71 8.90
N PRO A 44 -27.90 5.95 8.38
CA PRO A 44 -29.04 6.45 7.61
C PRO A 44 -29.00 6.01 6.13
N SER A 45 -28.77 4.72 5.90
CA SER A 45 -28.63 4.07 4.59
C SER A 45 -29.00 2.59 4.70
N GLN A 46 -29.37 1.94 3.59
CA GLN A 46 -29.34 0.47 3.57
C GLN A 46 -27.89 0.02 3.70
N VAL A 47 -27.64 -1.05 4.46
CA VAL A 47 -26.28 -1.54 4.70
C VAL A 47 -26.14 -2.96 4.21
N GLU A 48 -25.08 -3.19 3.45
CA GLU A 48 -24.56 -4.50 3.08
C GLU A 48 -23.27 -4.74 3.85
N ILE A 49 -23.11 -5.92 4.44
CA ILE A 49 -21.85 -6.31 5.10
C ILE A 49 -21.18 -7.35 4.22
N LEU A 50 -20.06 -6.98 3.61
CA LEU A 50 -19.27 -7.83 2.74
C LEU A 50 -18.03 -8.36 3.49
N LEU A 51 -18.15 -9.58 3.99
CA LEU A 51 -17.07 -10.30 4.65
C LEU A 51 -16.22 -11.03 3.60
N VAL A 52 -14.92 -10.75 3.54
CA VAL A 52 -14.00 -11.40 2.61
C VAL A 52 -13.08 -12.34 3.38
N ASN A 53 -13.35 -13.64 3.32
CA ASN A 53 -12.49 -14.67 3.91
C ASN A 53 -11.25 -14.88 3.02
N ASP A 54 -10.09 -14.44 3.50
CA ASP A 54 -8.80 -14.54 2.82
C ASP A 54 -8.16 -15.93 3.01
N GLY A 55 -8.94 -16.99 2.80
CA GLY A 55 -8.50 -18.38 2.90
C GLY A 55 -8.03 -18.77 4.31
N SER A 56 -8.85 -18.49 5.33
CA SER A 56 -8.57 -18.86 6.74
C SER A 56 -8.33 -20.36 6.91
N SER A 57 -7.50 -20.72 7.89
CA SER A 57 -7.16 -22.09 8.27
C SER A 57 -7.88 -22.58 9.53
N ASP A 58 -8.60 -21.69 10.21
CA ASP A 58 -9.38 -21.97 11.42
C ASP A 58 -10.89 -22.01 11.10
N THR A 59 -11.75 -21.96 12.13
CA THR A 59 -13.20 -22.04 11.97
C THR A 59 -13.86 -20.72 11.52
N THR A 60 -13.08 -19.69 11.14
CA THR A 60 -13.60 -18.37 10.74
C THR A 60 -14.72 -18.48 9.72
N ILE A 61 -14.54 -19.25 8.64
CA ILE A 61 -15.53 -19.37 7.57
C ILE A 61 -16.86 -19.95 8.07
N GLU A 62 -16.84 -20.91 8.99
CA GLU A 62 -18.04 -21.50 9.58
C GLU A 62 -18.83 -20.46 10.39
N GLU A 63 -18.12 -19.65 11.19
CA GLU A 63 -18.72 -18.55 11.94
C GLU A 63 -19.31 -17.46 11.03
N LEU A 64 -18.65 -17.15 9.91
CA LEU A 64 -19.19 -16.23 8.92
C LEU A 64 -20.49 -16.79 8.31
N ILE A 65 -20.50 -18.07 7.92
CA ILE A 65 -21.68 -18.71 7.32
C ILE A 65 -22.85 -18.70 8.29
N LYS A 66 -22.63 -19.06 9.57
CA LYS A 66 -23.66 -18.97 10.62
C LYS A 66 -24.24 -17.56 10.72
N TRP A 67 -23.38 -16.54 10.76
CA TRP A 67 -23.83 -15.15 10.80
C TRP A 67 -24.66 -14.77 9.55
N SER A 68 -24.25 -15.22 8.36
CA SER A 68 -25.00 -14.95 7.13
C SER A 68 -26.39 -15.59 7.08
N GLN A 69 -26.62 -16.68 7.81
CA GLN A 69 -27.93 -17.30 7.91
C GLN A 69 -28.87 -16.50 8.82
N GLU A 70 -28.32 -15.84 9.84
CA GLU A 70 -29.08 -15.00 10.77
C GLU A 70 -29.37 -13.59 10.23
N GLU A 71 -28.45 -13.02 9.44
CA GLU A 71 -28.54 -11.65 8.92
C GLU A 71 -28.38 -11.63 7.40
N LYS A 72 -29.48 -11.37 6.67
CA LYS A 72 -29.52 -11.38 5.19
C LYS A 72 -28.65 -10.30 4.54
N ARG A 73 -28.31 -9.23 5.30
CA ARG A 73 -27.39 -8.17 4.85
C ARG A 73 -25.94 -8.65 4.75
N VAL A 74 -25.59 -9.75 5.43
CA VAL A 74 -24.25 -10.32 5.41
C VAL A 74 -24.05 -11.14 4.13
N LYS A 75 -23.02 -10.76 3.39
CA LYS A 75 -22.52 -11.39 2.17
C LYS A 75 -21.12 -11.89 2.43
N ILE A 76 -20.79 -13.06 1.91
CA ILE A 76 -19.47 -13.67 2.10
C ILE A 76 -18.83 -13.94 0.76
N LEU A 77 -17.56 -13.54 0.65
CA LEU A 77 -16.66 -13.91 -0.42
C LEU A 77 -15.52 -14.75 0.17
N SER A 78 -15.42 -16.02 -0.21
CA SER A 78 -14.34 -16.90 0.26
C SER A 78 -13.34 -17.16 -0.84
N PHE A 79 -12.05 -16.97 -0.53
CA PHE A 79 -10.97 -17.26 -1.46
C PHE A 79 -10.53 -18.72 -1.42
N ALA A 80 -10.03 -19.21 -2.56
CA ALA A 80 -9.48 -20.56 -2.68
C ALA A 80 -8.21 -20.80 -1.86
N ARG A 81 -7.53 -19.72 -1.44
CA ARG A 81 -6.35 -19.72 -0.57
C ARG A 81 -6.11 -18.31 -0.03
N ASN A 82 -5.15 -18.17 0.87
CA ASN A 82 -4.68 -16.85 1.29
C ASN A 82 -3.98 -16.09 0.14
N PHE A 83 -4.42 -14.86 -0.11
CA PHE A 83 -3.85 -13.90 -1.07
C PHE A 83 -3.35 -12.62 -0.38
N GLY A 84 -3.79 -12.34 0.84
CA GLY A 84 -3.33 -11.22 1.66
C GLY A 84 -4.36 -10.09 1.73
N HIS A 85 -4.26 -9.33 2.82
CA HIS A 85 -5.24 -8.29 3.20
C HIS A 85 -5.61 -7.30 2.08
N GLN A 86 -4.62 -6.70 1.38
CA GLN A 86 -4.90 -5.71 0.32
C GLN A 86 -5.68 -6.32 -0.85
N ILE A 87 -5.45 -7.61 -1.15
CA ILE A 87 -6.16 -8.34 -2.20
C ILE A 87 -7.58 -8.68 -1.73
N ALA A 88 -7.75 -9.07 -0.46
CA ALA A 88 -9.08 -9.28 0.13
C ALA A 88 -9.94 -8.01 0.07
N VAL A 89 -9.38 -6.85 0.47
CA VAL A 89 -10.06 -5.55 0.33
C VAL A 89 -10.40 -5.25 -1.13
N THR A 90 -9.50 -5.53 -2.06
CA THR A 90 -9.73 -5.31 -3.50
C THR A 90 -10.86 -6.17 -4.05
N ALA A 91 -10.95 -7.43 -3.63
CA ALA A 91 -12.07 -8.27 -4.01
C ALA A 91 -13.39 -7.77 -3.40
N GLY A 92 -13.35 -7.29 -2.15
CA GLY A 92 -14.49 -6.59 -1.56
C GLY A 92 -14.93 -5.38 -2.39
N MET A 93 -13.99 -4.54 -2.84
CA MET A 93 -14.26 -3.41 -3.73
C MET A 93 -14.87 -3.84 -5.06
N ASP A 94 -14.39 -4.96 -5.62
CA ASP A 94 -14.88 -5.48 -6.90
C ASP A 94 -16.34 -5.94 -6.82
N PHE A 95 -16.72 -6.54 -5.69
CA PHE A 95 -18.07 -7.11 -5.46
C PHE A 95 -19.04 -6.15 -4.74
N ALA A 96 -18.57 -5.03 -4.20
CA ALA A 96 -19.42 -4.09 -3.47
C ALA A 96 -20.47 -3.40 -4.36
N LEU A 97 -21.73 -3.44 -3.91
CA LEU A 97 -22.87 -2.86 -4.63
C LEU A 97 -23.25 -1.45 -4.17
N GLY A 98 -22.77 -0.99 -3.01
CA GLY A 98 -23.12 0.31 -2.44
C GLY A 98 -22.71 1.55 -3.25
N ASP A 99 -23.47 2.64 -3.14
CA ASP A 99 -23.13 3.96 -3.67
C ASP A 99 -21.92 4.60 -2.96
N ALA A 100 -21.59 4.05 -1.79
CA ALA A 100 -20.34 4.25 -1.09
C ALA A 100 -19.94 2.93 -0.43
N ILE A 101 -18.65 2.78 -0.16
CA ILE A 101 -18.10 1.67 0.59
C ILE A 101 -17.37 2.20 1.82
N VAL A 102 -17.33 1.40 2.88
CA VAL A 102 -16.42 1.59 4.00
C VAL A 102 -15.57 0.35 4.12
N ILE A 103 -14.26 0.54 4.21
CA ILE A 103 -13.31 -0.54 4.49
C ILE A 103 -13.00 -0.49 5.97
N MET A 104 -13.07 -1.61 6.69
CA MET A 104 -12.67 -1.70 8.09
C MET A 104 -12.06 -3.08 8.40
N ASP A 105 -11.18 -3.15 9.40
CA ASP A 105 -10.61 -4.42 9.85
C ASP A 105 -11.58 -5.15 10.80
N ALA A 106 -11.47 -6.48 10.86
CA ALA A 106 -12.30 -7.30 11.76
C ALA A 106 -11.96 -7.09 13.25
N ASP A 107 -10.74 -6.67 13.58
CA ASP A 107 -10.16 -6.65 14.93
C ASP A 107 -10.70 -5.58 15.90
N LEU A 108 -11.73 -4.84 15.47
CA LEU A 108 -12.43 -3.78 16.22
C LEU A 108 -11.52 -2.67 16.76
N GLN A 109 -10.28 -2.55 16.25
CA GLN A 109 -9.43 -1.43 16.64
C GLN A 109 -10.01 -0.10 16.16
N ASP A 110 -10.70 -0.12 15.02
CA ASP A 110 -11.35 1.04 14.43
C ASP A 110 -12.85 1.03 14.81
N PRO A 111 -13.32 2.02 15.60
CA PRO A 111 -14.69 2.04 16.12
C PRO A 111 -15.70 2.22 14.98
N PRO A 112 -16.71 1.34 14.84
CA PRO A 112 -17.72 1.47 13.79
C PRO A 112 -18.53 2.77 13.86
N GLU A 113 -18.61 3.41 15.02
CA GLU A 113 -19.33 4.69 15.23
C GLU A 113 -18.78 5.81 14.34
N VAL A 114 -17.47 5.76 14.04
CA VAL A 114 -16.79 6.74 13.18
C VAL A 114 -17.37 6.74 11.76
N ILE A 115 -18.05 5.67 11.34
CA ILE A 115 -18.75 5.60 10.04
C ILE A 115 -19.79 6.73 9.92
N LEU A 116 -20.45 7.12 11.02
CA LEU A 116 -21.44 8.21 11.02
C LEU A 116 -20.79 9.56 10.70
N GLU A 117 -19.60 9.81 11.24
CA GLU A 117 -18.81 11.00 10.94
C GLU A 117 -18.28 10.98 9.50
N MET A 118 -17.85 9.81 9.02
CA MET A 118 -17.43 9.64 7.63
C MET A 118 -18.57 9.95 6.65
N LEU A 119 -19.79 9.50 6.95
CA LEU A 119 -20.98 9.79 6.16
C LEU A 119 -21.33 11.28 6.16
N ALA A 120 -21.10 11.99 7.26
CA ALA A 120 -21.28 13.45 7.29
C ALA A 120 -20.35 14.15 6.30
N LYS A 121 -19.07 13.76 6.26
CA LYS A 121 -18.10 14.30 5.28
C LYS A 121 -18.38 13.87 3.84
N TYR A 122 -18.87 12.65 3.64
CA TYR A 122 -19.36 12.22 2.33
C TYR A 122 -20.48 13.14 1.79
N ARG A 123 -21.44 13.50 2.66
CA ARG A 123 -22.51 14.45 2.31
C ARG A 123 -22.00 15.86 2.00
N ASP A 124 -20.87 16.27 2.57
CA ASP A 124 -20.21 17.54 2.22
C ASP A 124 -19.60 17.52 0.80
N GLY A 125 -19.55 16.35 0.16
CA GLY A 125 -19.09 16.17 -1.22
C GLY A 125 -17.70 15.55 -1.36
N TYR A 126 -17.09 15.10 -0.25
CA TYR A 126 -15.83 14.37 -0.28
C TYR A 126 -16.02 12.94 -0.77
N ASP A 127 -15.08 12.49 -1.59
CA ASP A 127 -15.11 11.18 -2.24
C ASP A 127 -14.31 10.14 -1.47
N VAL A 128 -13.30 10.58 -0.72
CA VAL A 128 -12.51 9.73 0.19
C VAL A 128 -12.53 10.35 1.57
N VAL A 129 -13.02 9.61 2.56
CA VAL A 129 -12.98 10.04 3.96
C VAL A 129 -12.19 9.01 4.74
N TYR A 130 -10.98 9.34 5.17
CA TYR A 130 -10.09 8.39 5.83
C TYR A 130 -10.01 8.64 7.33
N GLY A 131 -9.91 7.57 8.09
CA GLY A 131 -9.65 7.64 9.52
C GLY A 131 -8.21 8.09 9.77
N LYS A 132 -8.04 9.19 10.52
CA LYS A 132 -6.76 9.65 11.05
C LYS A 132 -6.74 9.41 12.56
N ARG A 133 -5.66 8.82 13.05
CA ARG A 133 -5.51 8.55 14.49
C ARG A 133 -5.24 9.85 15.24
N GLU A 134 -5.93 10.04 16.35
CA GLU A 134 -5.53 11.01 17.38
C GLU A 134 -4.18 10.56 17.98
N GLU A 135 -3.28 11.51 18.26
CA GLU A 135 -1.83 11.27 18.46
C GLU A 135 -1.48 10.10 19.41
N ARG A 136 -0.34 9.46 19.12
CA ARG A 136 0.19 8.35 19.93
C ARG A 136 0.84 8.88 21.21
N VAL A 137 0.05 9.02 22.26
CA VAL A 137 0.60 9.31 23.60
C VAL A 137 1.44 8.11 24.06
N GLY A 138 2.76 8.31 24.25
CA GLY A 138 3.65 7.33 24.89
C GLY A 138 4.62 6.55 23.99
N GLU A 139 4.81 6.91 22.71
CA GLU A 139 5.85 6.26 21.89
C GLU A 139 7.26 6.76 22.21
N SER A 140 8.21 5.83 22.39
CA SER A 140 9.63 6.12 22.54
C SER A 140 10.17 6.96 21.38
N PHE A 141 11.08 7.90 21.68
CA PHE A 141 11.70 8.82 20.71
C PHE A 141 12.23 8.11 19.44
N PHE A 142 12.76 6.89 19.58
CA PHE A 142 13.23 6.08 18.45
C PHE A 142 12.11 5.66 17.48
N LYS A 143 10.92 5.31 18.01
CA LYS A 143 9.75 4.97 17.18
C LYS A 143 9.20 6.20 16.46
N LEU A 144 9.18 7.35 17.13
CA LEU A 144 8.77 8.61 16.52
C LEU A 144 9.71 9.03 15.39
N ALA A 145 11.02 8.94 15.61
CA ALA A 145 12.03 9.30 14.59
C ALA A 145 12.00 8.37 13.37
N THR A 146 11.89 7.06 13.59
CA THR A 146 11.80 6.07 12.49
C THR A 146 10.50 6.20 11.71
N ALA A 147 9.37 6.43 12.39
CA ALA A 147 8.09 6.71 11.74
C ALA A 147 8.14 8.01 10.92
N TRP A 148 8.73 9.08 11.47
CA TRP A 148 8.90 10.35 10.77
C TRP A 148 9.74 10.19 9.48
N LEU A 149 10.86 9.48 9.57
CA LEU A 149 11.72 9.21 8.40
C LEU A 149 10.99 8.38 7.35
N PHE A 150 10.27 7.32 7.78
CA PHE A 150 9.44 6.51 6.91
C PHE A 150 8.40 7.35 6.16
N TYR A 151 7.67 8.21 6.87
CA TYR A 151 6.64 9.05 6.26
C TYR A 151 7.19 10.09 5.31
N ARG A 152 8.36 10.66 5.61
CA ARG A 152 9.03 11.61 4.71
C ARG A 152 9.53 10.92 3.45
N LEU A 153 10.10 9.72 3.57
CA LEU A 153 10.47 8.89 2.43
C LEU A 153 9.25 8.52 1.58
N MET A 154 8.14 8.11 2.19
CA MET A 154 6.91 7.77 1.48
C MET A 154 6.28 8.94 0.72
N LYS A 155 6.33 10.16 1.26
CA LYS A 155 5.87 11.35 0.54
C LYS A 155 6.68 11.64 -0.73
N VAL A 156 7.98 11.38 -0.70
CA VAL A 156 8.89 11.59 -1.84
C VAL A 156 8.79 10.43 -2.84
N LEU A 157 8.68 9.20 -2.34
CA LEU A 157 8.77 7.98 -3.12
C LEU A 157 7.43 7.47 -3.65
N VAL A 158 6.29 7.83 -3.06
CA VAL A 158 4.97 7.31 -3.46
C VAL A 158 4.09 8.43 -4.00
N HIS A 159 3.69 9.37 -3.14
CA HIS A 159 2.90 10.53 -3.55
C HIS A 159 2.96 11.62 -2.47
N LYS A 160 3.07 12.89 -2.90
CA LYS A 160 3.07 14.06 -2.00
C LYS A 160 1.80 14.18 -1.12
N ASP A 161 0.68 13.65 -1.59
CA ASP A 161 -0.65 13.77 -0.99
C ASP A 161 -1.01 12.54 -0.14
N LEU A 162 -0.06 11.63 0.09
CA LEU A 162 -0.28 10.46 0.94
C LEU A 162 -0.62 10.92 2.37
N PRO A 163 -1.81 10.59 2.89
CA PRO A 163 -2.18 10.97 4.24
C PRO A 163 -1.31 10.20 5.24
N LEU A 164 -0.66 10.96 6.12
CA LEU A 164 0.18 10.41 7.20
C LEU A 164 -0.72 9.87 8.31
N ASP A 165 -0.34 8.74 8.91
CA ASP A 165 -1.07 8.08 10.01
C ASP A 165 -2.52 7.65 9.69
N SER A 166 -2.86 7.53 8.40
CA SER A 166 -4.15 6.96 7.98
C SER A 166 -4.09 5.44 7.96
N GLY A 167 -5.05 4.78 8.62
CA GLY A 167 -5.27 3.34 8.50
C GLY A 167 -5.90 2.95 7.15
N ASP A 168 -6.23 1.68 7.00
CA ASP A 168 -7.05 1.23 5.88
C ASP A 168 -8.54 1.58 6.08
N PHE A 169 -8.94 1.92 7.31
CA PHE A 169 -10.26 2.43 7.66
C PHE A 169 -10.63 3.73 6.92
N ARG A 170 -11.56 3.62 5.96
CA ARG A 170 -11.97 4.73 5.10
C ARG A 170 -13.31 4.49 4.42
N LEU A 171 -14.01 5.57 4.15
CA LEU A 171 -15.15 5.63 3.24
C LEU A 171 -14.68 6.06 1.84
N ILE A 172 -15.17 5.39 0.81
CA ILE A 172 -14.92 5.71 -0.61
C ILE A 172 -16.26 5.81 -1.36
N SER A 173 -16.46 6.87 -2.13
CA SER A 173 -17.63 7.03 -3.01
C SER A 173 -17.62 6.07 -4.19
N ARG A 174 -18.78 5.82 -4.81
CA ARG A 174 -18.91 5.01 -6.03
C ARG A 174 -17.97 5.48 -7.16
N ASN A 175 -17.93 6.78 -7.45
CA ASN A 175 -17.07 7.31 -8.53
C ASN A 175 -15.59 7.05 -8.28
N CYS A 176 -15.12 7.23 -7.05
CA CYS A 176 -13.73 6.95 -6.68
C CYS A 176 -13.43 5.45 -6.69
N LEU A 177 -14.37 4.64 -6.18
CA LEU A 177 -14.30 3.18 -6.23
C LEU A 177 -14.17 2.66 -7.67
N ASP A 178 -15.02 3.14 -8.59
CA ASP A 178 -15.00 2.68 -9.97
C ASP A 178 -13.68 3.02 -10.68
N ALA A 179 -13.08 4.17 -10.36
CA ALA A 179 -11.75 4.52 -10.84
C ALA A 179 -10.65 3.60 -10.26
N ILE A 180 -10.70 3.29 -8.95
CA ILE A 180 -9.77 2.36 -8.30
C ILE A 180 -9.90 0.94 -8.89
N LYS A 181 -11.11 0.53 -9.30
CA LYS A 181 -11.34 -0.79 -9.91
C LYS A 181 -10.67 -0.97 -11.27
N LEU A 182 -10.43 0.11 -12.01
CA LEU A 182 -9.70 0.07 -13.28
C LEU A 182 -8.21 -0.21 -13.08
N MET A 183 -7.68 0.12 -11.91
CA MET A 183 -6.29 -0.09 -11.55
C MET A 183 -6.11 -1.53 -11.06
N ARG A 184 -5.50 -2.41 -11.87
CA ARG A 184 -5.34 -3.85 -11.59
C ARG A 184 -3.88 -4.26 -11.30
N GLU A 185 -3.05 -3.33 -10.84
CA GLU A 185 -1.64 -3.62 -10.51
C GLU A 185 -1.56 -4.74 -9.47
N LYS A 186 -0.52 -5.59 -9.56
CA LYS A 186 -0.26 -6.73 -8.68
C LYS A 186 0.17 -6.29 -7.30
N HIS A 187 1.11 -5.34 -7.23
CA HIS A 187 1.64 -4.82 -5.98
C HIS A 187 0.79 -3.66 -5.47
N ARG A 188 -0.43 -3.98 -5.01
CA ARG A 188 -1.42 -2.99 -4.59
C ARG A 188 -1.01 -2.28 -3.31
N PHE A 189 -1.19 -0.97 -3.32
CA PHE A 189 -1.10 -0.13 -2.13
C PHE A 189 -2.28 0.83 -2.16
N LEU A 190 -3.42 0.40 -1.61
CA LEU A 190 -4.69 1.11 -1.74
C LEU A 190 -4.63 2.56 -1.24
N ARG A 191 -3.76 2.84 -0.25
CA ARG A 191 -3.55 4.20 0.25
C ARG A 191 -2.91 5.10 -0.81
N GLY A 192 -1.88 4.60 -1.49
CA GLY A 192 -1.23 5.30 -2.60
C GLY A 192 -2.12 5.40 -3.82
N MET A 193 -2.88 4.34 -4.14
CA MET A 193 -3.85 4.35 -5.23
C MET A 193 -4.93 5.40 -4.99
N GLY A 194 -5.53 5.45 -3.79
CA GLY A 194 -6.52 6.46 -3.43
C GLY A 194 -5.96 7.89 -3.48
N ALA A 195 -4.69 8.10 -3.12
CA ALA A 195 -4.02 9.39 -3.31
C ALA A 195 -3.82 9.74 -4.80
N TRP A 196 -3.42 8.75 -5.62
CA TRP A 196 -3.16 8.92 -7.04
C TRP A 196 -4.41 9.22 -7.86
N VAL A 197 -5.56 8.61 -7.55
CA VAL A 197 -6.82 8.89 -8.27
C VAL A 197 -7.22 10.37 -8.13
N GLY A 198 -6.80 11.04 -7.06
CA GLY A 198 -6.91 12.49 -6.94
C GLY A 198 -8.34 12.99 -6.78
N PHE A 199 -9.24 12.20 -6.19
CA PHE A 199 -10.54 12.66 -5.75
C PHE A 199 -10.43 13.51 -4.47
N PRO A 200 -11.42 14.36 -4.12
CA PRO A 200 -11.41 15.16 -2.90
C PRO A 200 -11.40 14.26 -1.64
N GLN A 201 -10.44 14.51 -0.74
CA GLN A 201 -10.23 13.70 0.45
C GLN A 201 -10.26 14.55 1.73
N THR A 202 -10.77 13.99 2.81
CA THR A 202 -10.73 14.62 4.14
C THR A 202 -10.49 13.59 5.24
N PRO A 203 -9.75 13.94 6.31
CA PRO A 203 -9.65 13.10 7.49
C PRO A 203 -10.90 13.18 8.37
N VAL A 204 -11.15 12.10 9.11
CA VAL A 204 -11.94 12.06 10.35
C VAL A 204 -11.02 11.59 11.47
N ILE A 205 -10.92 12.35 12.54
CA ILE A 205 -9.99 12.06 13.64
C ILE A 205 -10.69 11.16 14.65
N TYR A 206 -10.07 10.04 15.02
CA TYR A 206 -10.61 9.15 16.04
C TYR A 206 -9.52 8.52 16.91
N LYS A 207 -9.93 8.10 18.11
CA LYS A 207 -9.08 7.35 19.04
C LYS A 207 -9.26 5.86 18.80
N ARG A 208 -8.16 5.16 18.50
CA ARG A 208 -8.16 3.73 18.23
C ARG A 208 -8.32 2.93 19.53
N ALA A 209 -9.23 1.97 19.55
CA ALA A 209 -9.39 1.07 20.69
C ALA A 209 -8.21 0.07 20.77
N ALA A 210 -7.96 -0.47 21.97
CA ALA A 210 -7.07 -1.63 22.10
C ALA A 210 -7.67 -2.83 21.34
N ARG A 211 -6.81 -3.69 20.78
CA ARG A 211 -7.27 -4.85 20.01
C ARG A 211 -8.08 -5.78 20.92
N ALA A 212 -9.23 -6.26 20.47
CA ALA A 212 -10.08 -7.17 21.26
C ALA A 212 -9.37 -8.50 21.56
N ALA A 213 -8.53 -8.98 20.64
CA ALA A 213 -7.65 -10.15 20.83
C ALA A 213 -6.43 -10.13 19.86
N GLY A 214 -5.33 -10.79 20.25
CA GLY A 214 -4.17 -11.08 19.38
C GLY A 214 -2.94 -10.18 19.54
N GLU A 215 -1.77 -10.67 19.11
CA GLU A 215 -0.47 -9.97 19.25
C GLU A 215 -0.14 -9.01 18.09
N THR A 216 0.56 -7.92 18.38
CA THR A 216 1.05 -6.95 17.38
C THR A 216 2.24 -7.50 16.56
N LYS A 217 2.01 -7.81 15.27
CA LYS A 217 2.99 -8.47 14.37
C LYS A 217 3.77 -7.53 13.42
N TYR A 218 4.08 -6.29 13.80
CA TYR A 218 4.81 -5.34 12.94
C TYR A 218 6.20 -4.93 13.49
N PRO A 219 7.25 -5.76 13.28
CA PRO A 219 8.63 -5.37 13.57
C PRO A 219 9.19 -4.39 12.51
N LEU A 220 10.22 -3.63 12.89
CA LEU A 220 10.94 -2.64 12.06
C LEU A 220 11.31 -3.17 10.66
N ARG A 221 11.75 -4.43 10.57
CA ARG A 221 12.10 -5.09 9.31
C ARG A 221 10.93 -5.11 8.32
N LYS A 222 9.70 -5.40 8.78
CA LYS A 222 8.52 -5.39 7.91
C LYS A 222 8.19 -3.99 7.40
N MET A 223 8.42 -2.95 8.22
CA MET A 223 8.21 -1.55 7.80
C MET A 223 9.20 -1.13 6.71
N LEU A 224 10.48 -1.50 6.83
CA LEU A 224 11.49 -1.21 5.81
C LEU A 224 11.21 -1.96 4.50
N THR A 225 10.81 -3.23 4.58
CA THR A 225 10.40 -3.99 3.39
C THR A 225 9.18 -3.37 2.72
N LEU A 226 8.19 -2.91 3.49
CA LEU A 226 7.03 -2.20 2.95
C LEU A 226 7.43 -0.90 2.25
N ALA A 227 8.31 -0.10 2.86
CA ALA A 227 8.82 1.14 2.25
C ALA A 227 9.55 0.87 0.93
N MET A 228 10.42 -0.14 0.90
CA MET A 228 11.18 -0.50 -0.29
C MET A 228 10.25 -1.01 -1.39
N ASN A 229 9.28 -1.86 -1.05
CA ASN A 229 8.27 -2.33 -2.00
C ASN A 229 7.44 -1.17 -2.56
N ALA A 230 6.99 -0.24 -1.71
CA ALA A 230 6.25 0.93 -2.15
C ALA A 230 7.11 1.86 -3.03
N ALA A 231 8.37 2.08 -2.68
CA ALA A 231 9.29 2.91 -3.45
C ALA A 231 9.55 2.37 -4.85
N ILE A 232 9.72 1.04 -4.98
CA ILE A 232 9.97 0.40 -6.27
C ILE A 232 8.66 0.29 -7.07
N SER A 233 7.53 0.01 -6.42
CA SER A 233 6.22 -0.09 -7.08
C SER A 233 5.75 1.25 -7.65
N PHE A 234 5.98 2.35 -6.95
CA PHE A 234 5.36 3.64 -7.26
C PHE A 234 6.34 4.69 -7.78
N SER A 235 7.64 4.40 -7.84
CA SER A 235 8.62 5.36 -8.32
C SER A 235 9.77 4.76 -9.12
N PRO A 236 10.21 5.43 -10.20
CA PRO A 236 11.46 5.12 -10.89
C PRO A 236 12.69 5.71 -10.18
N LEU A 237 12.54 6.35 -9.01
CA LEU A 237 13.63 7.00 -8.28
C LEU A 237 14.81 6.06 -7.98
N PRO A 238 14.63 4.82 -7.48
CA PRO A 238 15.74 3.89 -7.27
C PRO A 238 16.56 3.63 -8.55
N LEU A 239 15.87 3.46 -9.68
CA LEU A 239 16.52 3.26 -10.98
C LEU A 239 17.30 4.51 -11.42
N ARG A 240 16.72 5.71 -11.26
CA ARG A 240 17.39 6.98 -11.59
C ARG A 240 18.59 7.26 -10.70
N LEU A 241 18.55 6.88 -9.43
CA LEU A 241 19.67 7.01 -8.50
C LEU A 241 20.83 6.10 -8.90
N SER A 242 20.55 4.84 -9.26
CA SER A 242 21.56 3.91 -9.77
C SER A 242 22.20 4.43 -11.06
N LEU A 243 21.40 4.96 -11.98
CA LEU A 243 21.90 5.57 -13.21
C LEU A 243 22.79 6.80 -12.93
N SER A 244 22.39 7.66 -11.99
CA SER A 244 23.18 8.83 -11.58
C SER A 244 24.50 8.43 -10.92
N LEU A 245 24.49 7.40 -10.07
CA LEU A 245 25.70 6.86 -9.44
C LEU A 245 26.64 6.28 -10.51
N GLY A 246 26.10 5.58 -11.50
CA GLY A 246 26.84 5.09 -12.66
C GLY A 246 27.55 6.21 -13.42
N PHE A 247 26.87 7.33 -13.68
CA PHE A 247 27.49 8.50 -14.30
C PHE A 247 28.62 9.10 -13.45
N VAL A 248 28.45 9.19 -12.13
CA VAL A 248 29.49 9.71 -11.23
C VAL A 248 30.73 8.80 -11.26
N ILE A 249 30.55 7.48 -11.18
CA ILE A 249 31.66 6.51 -11.21
C ILE A 249 32.36 6.55 -12.58
N ALA A 250 31.61 6.64 -13.68
CA ALA A 250 32.16 6.77 -15.02
C ALA A 250 32.96 8.07 -15.19
N PHE A 251 32.47 9.19 -14.65
CA PHE A 251 33.16 10.47 -14.69
C PHE A 251 34.46 10.44 -13.89
N VAL A 252 34.45 9.88 -12.67
CA VAL A 252 35.66 9.69 -11.87
C VAL A 252 36.67 8.81 -12.60
N GLY A 253 36.20 7.70 -13.19
CA GLY A 253 37.02 6.81 -14.00
C GLY A 253 37.65 7.51 -15.22
N PHE A 254 36.87 8.35 -15.91
CA PHE A 254 37.35 9.15 -17.04
C PHE A 254 38.43 10.15 -16.63
N VAL A 255 38.25 10.87 -15.51
CA VAL A 255 39.25 11.81 -14.98
C VAL A 255 40.53 11.08 -14.60
N VAL A 256 40.45 9.97 -13.86
CA VAL A 256 41.62 9.17 -13.49
C VAL A 256 42.33 8.65 -14.75
N GLY A 257 41.59 8.11 -15.71
CA GLY A 257 42.14 7.67 -17.00
C GLY A 257 42.85 8.79 -17.77
N LEU A 258 42.24 9.98 -17.83
CA LEU A 258 42.84 11.14 -18.49
C LEU A 258 44.16 11.55 -17.81
N THR A 259 44.20 11.58 -16.47
CA THR A 259 45.46 11.87 -15.75
C THR A 259 46.54 10.83 -16.01
N ALA A 260 46.18 9.55 -16.17
CA ALA A 260 47.13 8.49 -16.50
C ALA A 260 47.69 8.66 -17.93
N VAL A 261 46.84 8.99 -18.90
CA VAL A 261 47.25 9.27 -20.28
C VAL A 261 48.18 10.49 -20.35
N VAL A 262 47.84 11.58 -19.65
CA VAL A 262 48.67 12.79 -19.60
C VAL A 262 50.03 12.50 -18.97
N LYS A 263 50.08 11.77 -17.85
CA LYS A 263 51.34 11.37 -17.20
C LYS A 263 52.20 10.49 -18.11
N ALA A 264 51.59 9.53 -18.80
CA ALA A 264 52.29 8.69 -19.77
C ALA A 264 52.86 9.52 -20.93
N TRP A 265 52.07 10.46 -21.48
CA TRP A 265 52.52 11.35 -22.54
C TRP A 265 53.69 12.25 -22.10
N MET A 266 53.63 12.82 -20.89
CA MET A 266 54.72 13.64 -20.32
C MET A 266 56.02 12.85 -20.10
N HIS A 267 55.92 11.56 -19.76
CA HIS A 267 57.07 10.68 -19.63
C HIS A 267 57.70 10.38 -21.01
N TYR A 268 56.90 9.94 -21.99
CA TYR A 268 57.40 9.61 -23.33
C TYR A 268 57.86 10.82 -24.16
N SER A 269 57.33 12.02 -23.89
CA SER A 269 57.77 13.26 -24.53
C SER A 269 59.06 13.85 -23.94
N GLY A 270 59.63 13.23 -22.91
CA GLY A 270 60.91 13.65 -22.31
C GLY A 270 60.81 14.87 -21.39
N LEU A 271 59.60 15.34 -21.07
CA LEU A 271 59.37 16.46 -20.15
C LEU A 271 59.67 16.10 -18.68
N TYR A 272 59.43 14.84 -18.29
CA TYR A 272 59.71 14.31 -16.94
C TYR A 272 60.16 12.82 -16.99
N PRO A 273 61.47 12.54 -17.09
CA PRO A 273 62.00 11.18 -17.23
C PRO A 273 61.88 10.33 -15.95
N ASP A 274 61.95 10.94 -14.77
CA ASP A 274 61.99 10.23 -13.47
C ASP A 274 60.61 9.83 -12.93
N LEU A 275 59.55 10.00 -13.73
CA LEU A 275 58.17 9.74 -13.34
C LEU A 275 57.84 8.23 -13.41
N VAL A 276 58.57 7.40 -12.66
CA VAL A 276 58.29 5.96 -12.55
C VAL A 276 57.24 5.73 -11.46
N TYR A 277 56.06 5.27 -11.87
CA TYR A 277 54.86 5.11 -11.05
C TYR A 277 54.82 3.75 -10.32
N ASN A 278 54.49 3.80 -9.02
CA ASN A 278 54.41 2.69 -8.06
C ASN A 278 53.14 1.81 -8.25
N PRO A 279 53.03 0.62 -7.62
CA PRO A 279 52.24 -0.51 -8.11
C PRO A 279 50.74 -0.22 -8.08
N GLY A 280 50.17 0.01 -9.26
CA GLY A 280 48.74 0.27 -9.46
C GLY A 280 47.82 -0.91 -9.16
N TRP A 281 48.32 -2.04 -8.67
CA TRP A 281 47.51 -3.24 -8.45
C TRP A 281 46.40 -3.03 -7.42
N ALA A 282 46.72 -2.47 -6.24
CA ALA A 282 45.70 -2.21 -5.21
C ALA A 282 44.63 -1.21 -5.69
N THR A 283 45.05 -0.20 -6.46
CA THR A 283 44.15 0.81 -7.06
C THR A 283 43.29 0.22 -8.18
N ILE A 284 43.87 -0.64 -9.03
CA ILE A 284 43.16 -1.36 -10.09
C ILE A 284 42.14 -2.32 -9.49
N VAL A 285 42.53 -3.13 -8.50
CA VAL A 285 41.63 -4.06 -7.81
C VAL A 285 40.51 -3.30 -7.11
N ALA A 286 40.81 -2.20 -6.40
CA ALA A 286 39.78 -1.39 -5.77
C ALA A 286 38.81 -0.78 -6.79
N LEU A 287 39.29 -0.23 -7.91
CA LEU A 287 38.45 0.31 -8.98
C LEU A 287 37.61 -0.79 -9.64
N LEU A 288 38.18 -1.97 -9.90
CA LEU A 288 37.45 -3.11 -10.45
C LEU A 288 36.34 -3.57 -9.50
N CYS A 289 36.61 -3.64 -8.19
CA CYS A 289 35.61 -3.98 -7.19
C CYS A 289 34.50 -2.93 -7.11
N ILE A 290 34.84 -1.63 -7.17
CA ILE A 290 33.85 -0.54 -7.14
C ILE A 290 32.98 -0.56 -8.41
N ILE A 291 33.60 -0.64 -9.59
CA ILE A 291 32.88 -0.70 -10.88
C ILE A 291 32.03 -1.96 -10.94
N GLY A 292 32.62 -3.13 -10.67
CA GLY A 292 31.91 -4.42 -10.67
C GLY A 292 30.75 -4.43 -9.67
N GLY A 293 30.96 -3.94 -8.45
CA GLY A 293 29.91 -3.78 -7.44
C GLY A 293 28.79 -2.86 -7.91
N SER A 294 29.13 -1.71 -8.50
CA SER A 294 28.13 -0.76 -9.01
C SER A 294 27.31 -1.32 -10.19
N ILE A 295 27.94 -2.12 -11.06
CA ILE A 295 27.26 -2.82 -12.16
C ILE A 295 26.31 -3.87 -11.60
N LEU A 296 26.75 -4.69 -10.66
CA LEU A 296 25.91 -5.71 -10.02
C LEU A 296 24.70 -5.09 -9.31
N ILE A 297 24.90 -3.96 -8.61
CA ILE A 297 23.79 -3.20 -7.98
C ILE A 297 22.81 -2.70 -9.06
N SER A 298 23.32 -2.13 -10.14
CA SER A 298 22.50 -1.57 -11.22
C SER A 298 21.70 -2.66 -11.95
N ILE A 299 22.33 -3.80 -12.25
CA ILE A 299 21.66 -4.98 -12.81
C ILE A 299 20.62 -5.54 -11.83
N GLY A 300 20.93 -5.58 -10.53
CA GLY A 300 19.97 -6.00 -9.51
C GLY A 300 18.71 -5.13 -9.49
N ILE A 301 18.87 -3.81 -9.55
CA ILE A 301 17.74 -2.87 -9.63
C ILE A 301 16.95 -3.07 -10.93
N LEU A 302 17.64 -3.17 -12.08
CA LEU A 302 17.00 -3.47 -13.36
C LEU A 302 16.20 -4.78 -13.32
N GLY A 303 16.79 -5.83 -12.75
CA GLY A 303 16.16 -7.14 -12.59
C GLY A 303 14.87 -7.07 -11.76
N GLU A 304 14.84 -6.26 -10.70
CA GLU A 304 13.65 -6.04 -9.89
C GLU A 304 12.52 -5.34 -10.68
N TYR A 305 12.83 -4.34 -11.50
CA TYR A 305 11.83 -3.71 -12.39
C TYR A 305 11.35 -4.69 -13.47
N ILE A 306 12.25 -5.48 -14.07
CA ILE A 306 11.89 -6.52 -15.05
C ILE A 306 10.98 -7.58 -14.39
N ALA A 307 11.27 -8.00 -13.16
CA ALA A 307 10.45 -8.95 -12.42
C ALA A 307 9.03 -8.40 -12.20
N ARG A 308 8.88 -7.12 -11.86
CA ARG A 308 7.58 -6.45 -11.72
C ARG A 308 6.83 -6.37 -13.04
N ILE A 309 7.51 -5.99 -14.13
CA ILE A 309 6.91 -6.00 -15.47
C ILE A 309 6.46 -7.43 -15.82
N PHE A 310 7.28 -8.44 -15.53
CA PHE A 310 6.93 -9.84 -15.76
C PHE A 310 5.70 -10.26 -14.94
N GLU A 311 5.56 -9.83 -13.69
CA GLU A 311 4.36 -10.09 -12.88
C GLU A 311 3.10 -9.43 -13.43
N GLU A 312 3.19 -8.20 -13.94
CA GLU A 312 2.06 -7.51 -14.58
C GLU A 312 1.67 -8.18 -15.90
N VAL A 313 2.63 -8.58 -16.74
CA VAL A 313 2.38 -9.20 -18.05
C VAL A 313 1.86 -10.63 -17.96
N LYS A 314 2.10 -11.36 -16.85
CA LYS A 314 1.59 -12.73 -16.65
C LYS A 314 0.06 -12.85 -16.80
N GLY A 315 -0.70 -11.77 -16.57
CA GLY A 315 -2.16 -11.78 -16.73
C GLY A 315 -2.91 -12.69 -15.75
N ARG A 316 -2.26 -13.20 -14.69
CA ARG A 316 -2.95 -13.97 -13.64
C ARG A 316 -3.96 -13.07 -12.92
N PRO A 317 -5.14 -13.56 -12.51
CA PRO A 317 -6.06 -12.76 -11.71
C PRO A 317 -5.44 -12.39 -10.35
N LEU A 318 -5.93 -11.31 -9.72
CA LEU A 318 -5.46 -10.90 -8.39
C LEU A 318 -5.84 -11.90 -7.29
N TYR A 319 -7.01 -12.52 -7.42
CA TYR A 319 -7.56 -13.48 -6.47
C TYR A 319 -8.42 -14.51 -7.19
N VAL A 320 -8.67 -15.63 -6.51
CA VAL A 320 -9.58 -16.68 -6.96
C VAL A 320 -10.62 -16.90 -5.89
N VAL A 321 -11.88 -16.72 -6.27
CA VAL A 321 -13.05 -16.96 -5.41
C VAL A 321 -13.38 -18.44 -5.49
N GLU A 322 -13.50 -19.08 -4.33
CA GLU A 322 -13.88 -20.49 -4.20
C GLU A 322 -15.38 -20.61 -3.96
N SER A 323 -15.93 -19.81 -3.04
CA SER A 323 -17.36 -19.82 -2.73
C SER A 323 -17.89 -18.43 -2.40
N THR A 324 -19.20 -18.25 -2.59
CA THR A 324 -19.94 -17.03 -2.25
C THR A 324 -21.22 -17.40 -1.52
N PHE A 325 -21.57 -16.64 -0.48
CA PHE A 325 -22.81 -16.85 0.27
C PHE A 325 -23.65 -15.57 0.31
N ASN A 326 -24.98 -15.74 0.22
CA ASN A 326 -25.98 -14.66 0.13
C ASN A 326 -25.78 -13.66 -1.02
N MET A 327 -24.89 -13.92 -1.97
CA MET A 327 -24.69 -13.09 -3.15
C MET A 327 -25.51 -13.60 -4.33
N GLU A 328 -26.13 -12.69 -5.07
CA GLU A 328 -26.59 -13.04 -6.42
C GLU A 328 -25.36 -13.34 -7.27
N GLN A 329 -25.34 -14.48 -7.97
CA GLN A 329 -24.22 -14.85 -8.83
C GLN A 329 -24.04 -13.78 -9.91
N THR A 330 -23.13 -12.84 -9.70
CA THR A 330 -22.71 -11.91 -10.74
C THR A 330 -22.01 -12.75 -11.80
N LYS A 331 -22.75 -13.12 -12.86
CA LYS A 331 -22.16 -13.71 -14.08
C LYS A 331 -21.01 -12.80 -14.49
N ARG A 332 -19.77 -13.23 -14.26
CA ARG A 332 -18.56 -12.52 -14.70
C ARG A 332 -18.71 -12.31 -16.21
N LYS A 333 -18.98 -11.08 -16.64
CA LYS A 333 -18.73 -10.70 -18.03
C LYS A 333 -17.23 -10.87 -18.24
N LYS A 334 -16.90 -11.73 -19.21
CA LYS A 334 -15.54 -12.07 -19.64
C LYS A 334 -14.73 -10.82 -19.97
#